data_AF-H5T930-F1
#
_entry.id   AF-H5T930-F1
#
_cell.length_a   1.000
_cell.length_b   1.000
_cell.length_c   1.000
_cell.angle_alpha   90.00
_cell.angle_beta   90.00
_cell.angle_gamma   90.00
#
_symmetry.space_group_name_H-M   'P 1'
#
loop_
_entity.id
_entity.type
_entity.pdbx_description
1 polymer ?
#
loop_
_entity_poly.entity_id
_entity_poly.type
_entity_poly.pdbx_seq_one_letter_code
_entity_poly.pdbx_strand_id
1 'polypeptide(L)' 'MADYLTNSGLRKNDTVARWGGEEIVILLPNTSLDDAYIMARRLCEGLSQNKMHITRFI' A
#
# COMPACT_ATOMS: atom_id res chain seq x y z
N MET A 1 2.64 -6.99 -4.67
CA MET A 1 2.39 -6.05 -3.55
C MET A 1 3.08 -4.72 -3.79
N ALA A 2 4.42 -4.67 -3.88
CA ALA A 2 5.15 -3.42 -4.16
C ALA A 2 4.67 -2.72 -5.44
N ASP A 3 4.54 -3.44 -6.56
CA ASP A 3 4.06 -2.87 -7.83
C ASP A 3 2.64 -2.30 -7.73
N TYR A 4 1.77 -2.97 -6.97
CA TYR A 4 0.41 -2.48 -6.75
C TYR A 4 0.44 -1.17 -5.95
N LEU A 5 1.19 -1.13 -4.85
CA LEU A 5 1.29 0.06 -3.99
C LEU A 5 1.91 1.25 -4.74
N THR A 6 2.96 1.04 -5.54
CA THR A 6 3.58 2.10 -6.35
C THR A 6 2.60 2.69 -7.39
N ASN A 7 1.67 1.89 -7.91
CA ASN A 7 0.68 2.34 -8.91
C ASN A 7 -0.68 2.74 -8.29
N SER A 8 -0.81 2.67 -6.97
CA SER A 8 -2.10 2.84 -6.28
C SER A 8 -2.51 4.30 -5.99
N GLY A 9 -1.77 5.27 -6.54
CA GLY A 9 -2.08 6.69 -6.39
C GLY A 9 -1.44 7.37 -5.18
N LEU A 10 -0.35 6.79 -4.63
CA LEU A 10 0.47 7.44 -3.62
C LEU A 10 1.15 8.69 -4.20
N ARG A 11 1.19 9.76 -3.40
CA ARG A 11 1.82 11.03 -3.77
C ARG A 11 3.33 10.90 -3.65
N LYS A 12 4.07 11.81 -4.29
CA LYS A 12 5.54 11.86 -4.23
C LYS A 12 6.11 11.95 -2.80
N ASN A 13 5.36 12.56 -1.87
CA ASN A 13 5.79 12.73 -0.48
C ASN A 13 5.29 11.61 0.44
N ASP A 14 4.47 10.69 -0.07
CA ASP A 14 4.04 9.51 0.68
C ASP A 14 5.17 8.48 0.63
N THR A 15 5.38 7.75 1.73
CA THR A 15 6.47 6.75 1.82
C THR A 15 5.89 5.39 2.10
N VAL A 16 6.30 4.39 1.32
CA VAL A 16 6.01 2.97 1.58
C VAL A 16 7.29 2.30 2.06
N ALA A 17 7.22 1.63 3.19
CA ALA A 17 8.33 0.88 3.76
C ALA A 17 7.89 -0.52 4.16
N ARG A 18 8.82 -1.48 4.12
CA ARG A 18 8.66 -2.76 4.81
C ARG A 18 9.15 -2.59 6.24
N TRP A 19 8.28 -2.88 7.20
CA TRP A 19 8.61 -2.78 8.62
C TRP A 19 9.39 -4.01 9.11
N GLY A 20 9.01 -5.19 8.61
CA GLY A 20 9.65 -6.46 8.90
C GLY A 20 8.77 -7.62 8.41
N GLY A 21 9.35 -8.79 8.11
CA GLY A 21 8.56 -9.96 7.65
C GLY A 21 7.66 -9.62 6.45
N GLU A 22 6.36 -9.82 6.58
CA GLU A 22 5.35 -9.50 5.54
C GLU A 22 4.65 -8.15 5.76
N GLU A 23 5.08 -7.37 6.75
CA GLU A 23 4.43 -6.13 7.16
C GLU A 23 4.88 -4.94 6.29
N ILE A 24 3.90 -4.11 5.92
CA ILE A 24 4.10 -2.90 5.13
C ILE A 24 3.51 -1.71 5.88
N VAL A 25 4.27 -0.63 5.94
CA VAL A 25 3.88 0.65 6.53
C VAL A 25 3.84 1.71 5.43
N ILE A 26 2.80 2.53 5.46
CA ILE A 26 2.63 3.68 4.58
C ILE A 26 2.56 4.94 5.44
N LEU A 27 3.47 5.88 5.20
CA LEU A 27 3.50 7.19 5.82
C LEU A 27 2.86 8.20 4.87
N LEU A 28 1.85 8.94 5.37
CA LEU A 28 1.08 9.93 4.61
C LEU A 28 1.23 11.33 5.24
N PRO A 29 2.33 12.06 4.98
CA PRO A 29 2.52 13.40 5.53
C PRO A 29 1.40 14.34 5.08
N ASN A 30 1.03 15.30 5.95
CA ASN A 30 0.00 16.31 5.65
C ASN A 30 -1.34 15.72 5.18
N THR A 31 -1.70 14.54 5.69
CA THR A 31 -2.94 13.86 5.37
C THR A 31 -3.79 13.77 6.63
N SER A 32 -5.07 14.13 6.54
CA SER A 32 -6.00 14.02 7.66
C SER A 32 -6.26 12.55 8.00
N LEU A 33 -6.74 12.28 9.21
CA LEU A 33 -7.06 10.91 9.62
C LEU A 33 -8.15 10.30 8.72
N ASP A 34 -9.16 11.09 8.34
CA ASP A 34 -10.26 10.64 7.48
C ASP A 34 -9.76 10.30 6.07
N ASP A 35 -8.93 11.15 5.48
CA ASP A 35 -8.33 10.90 4.16
C ASP A 35 -7.40 9.68 4.19
N ALA A 36 -6.61 9.53 5.26
CA ALA A 36 -5.74 8.37 5.46
C ALA A 36 -6.56 7.08 5.58
N TYR A 37 -7.69 7.13 6.30
CA TYR A 37 -8.60 5.99 6.43
C TYR A 37 -9.23 5.61 5.09
N ILE A 38 -9.71 6.59 4.31
CA ILE A 38 -10.26 6.37 2.97
C ILE A 38 -9.21 5.74 2.05
N MET A 39 -7.99 6.26 2.06
CA MET A 39 -6.88 5.71 1.27
C MET A 39 -6.57 4.27 1.69
N ALA A 40 -6.41 4.01 2.98
CA ALA A 40 -6.13 2.67 3.50
C ALA A 40 -7.21 1.67 3.09
N ARG A 41 -8.49 2.04 3.19
CA ARG A 41 -9.61 1.19 2.74
C ARG A 41 -9.54 0.85 1.26
N ARG A 42 -9.32 1.86 0.40
CA ARG A 42 -9.21 1.64 -1.05
C ARG A 42 -8.06 0.69 -1.39
N LEU A 43 -6.92 0.84 -0.73
CA LEU A 43 -5.77 -0.05 -0.91
C LEU A 43 -6.10 -1.48 -0.49
N CYS A 44 -6.70 -1.67 0.69
CA CYS A 44 -7.09 -2.99 1.18
C CYS A 44 -8.12 -3.67 0.28
N GLU A 45 -9.15 -2.93 -0.15
CA GLU A 45 -10.17 -3.45 -1.07
C GLU A 45 -9.54 -3.86 -2.41
N GLY A 46 -8.74 -2.99 -3.02
CA GLY A 46 -8.11 -3.28 -4.30
C GLY A 46 -7.07 -4.41 -4.23
N LEU A 47 -6.40 -4.60 -3.08
CA LEU A 47 -5.54 -5.75 -2.84
C LEU A 47 -6.33 -7.05 -2.67
N SER A 48 -7.47 -7.01 -1.98
CA SER A 48 -8.33 -8.21 -1.80
C SER A 48 -8.91 -8.73 -3.12
N GLN A 49 -9.16 -7.83 -4.07
CA GLN A 49 -9.74 -8.18 -5.38
C GLN A 49 -8.70 -8.58 -6.42
N ASN A 50 -7.43 -8.20 -6.23
CA ASN A 50 -6.36 -8.60 -7.13
C ASN A 50 -5.81 -9.97 -6.76
N LYS A 51 -5.88 -10.93 -7.70
CA LYS A 51 -5.07 -12.16 -7.62
C LYS A 51 -3.60 -11.79 -7.81
N MET A 52 -2.92 -11.45 -6.71
CA MET A 52 -1.47 -11.30 -6.73
C MET A 52 -0.85 -12.66 -7.07
N HIS A 53 -0.17 -12.75 -8.22
CA HIS A 53 0.66 -13.89 -8.54
C HIS A 53 1.88 -13.88 -7.60
N ILE A 54 1.95 -14.88 -6.72
CA ILE A 54 3.13 -15.08 -5.87
C ILE A 54 4.15 -15.83 -6.72
N THR A 55 5.06 -15.10 -7.36
CA THR A 55 6.20 -15.72 -8.03
C THR A 55 7.19 -16.20 -6.97
N ARG A 56 7.27 -17.52 -6.77
CA ARG A 56 8.27 -18.14 -5.92
C ARG A 56 9.60 -18.13 -6.68
N PHE A 57 10.58 -17.37 -6.20
CA PHE A 57 11.96 -17.55 -6.62
C PHE A 57 12.53 -18.74 -5.81
N ILE A 58 12.77 -19.85 -6.51
CA ILE A 58 13.59 -20.99 -6.07
C ILE A 58 14.90 -20.96 -6.84
#